data_AF-A0A445C0R9-F1
#
_entry.id   AF-A0A445C0R9-F1
#
_cell.length_a   1.000
_cell.length_b   1.000
_cell.length_c   1.000
_cell.angle_alpha   90.00
_cell.angle_beta   90.00
_cell.angle_gamma   90.00
#
_symmetry.space_group_name_H-M   'P 1'
#
loop_
_entity.id
_entity.type
_entity.pdbx_description
1 polymer ?
#
loop_
_entity_poly.entity_id
_entity_poly.type
_entity_poly.pdbx_seq_one_letter_code
_entity_poly.pdbx_strand_id
1 'polypeptide(L)'
;MDMATAPATHCSFGIPIHSHAASSSSFPNRLDCSSSSHFPLHLELSTISIFPRSSSPLKGSMDRVCARPDIDDFYWEKISTPILDTIENPICLKNLSLKELKQLAGELRLELSSIMSSTQIPLSASIAAVELTIAMHHVFHAPVDKILWDVGEQTYAHKILTGRRSLMYTMRQKNGISGFTSRFESEYDAFGAGHGCNSISAGLGMAVARDMKGRRERIVTVISNLTTMAGQVYEAMSNAGYLDSNLVVVLNDSRHSLLPKVDEGPKTSINALSSTLSKLQSSKPFRRFREAAKA
;
A
#
# COMPACT_ATOMS: atom_id res chain seq x y z
N MET A 1 43.46 -43.32 22.26
CA MET A 1 42.73 -43.76 21.05
C MET A 1 41.83 -42.59 20.63
N ASP A 2 42.31 -41.50 20.05
CA ASP A 2 43.32 -41.27 18.98
C ASP A 2 42.78 -41.47 17.56
N MET A 3 42.55 -40.32 16.89
CA MET A 3 42.80 -40.01 15.46
C MET A 3 42.03 -40.80 14.37
N ALA A 4 41.80 -40.28 13.16
CA ALA A 4 42.17 -39.00 12.51
C ALA A 4 40.94 -38.47 11.71
N THR A 5 40.62 -37.16 11.72
CA THR A 5 41.10 -36.08 10.81
C THR A 5 40.51 -36.13 9.38
N ALA A 6 40.08 -34.95 8.89
CA ALA A 6 39.45 -34.69 7.57
C ALA A 6 40.55 -34.36 6.49
N PRO A 7 40.33 -33.74 5.28
CA PRO A 7 39.17 -32.95 4.83
C PRO A 7 38.74 -33.07 3.33
N ALA A 8 37.69 -32.30 3.02
CA ALA A 8 37.26 -31.67 1.76
C ALA A 8 37.94 -31.98 0.41
N THR A 9 37.11 -32.13 -0.63
CA THR A 9 37.45 -31.92 -2.05
C THR A 9 36.69 -30.72 -2.62
N HIS A 10 37.40 -29.61 -2.88
CA HIS A 10 36.94 -28.62 -3.86
C HIS A 10 37.04 -29.22 -5.27
N CYS A 11 36.09 -28.91 -6.15
CA CYS A 11 36.25 -29.13 -7.59
C CYS A 11 36.19 -27.77 -8.30
N SER A 12 37.34 -27.31 -8.76
CA SER A 12 37.51 -26.06 -9.52
C SER A 12 38.11 -26.40 -10.88
N PHE A 13 37.37 -26.19 -11.96
CA PHE A 13 37.91 -26.24 -13.33
C PHE A 13 37.52 -24.98 -14.10
N GLY A 14 38.54 -24.37 -14.72
CA GLY A 14 38.43 -23.08 -15.38
C GLY A 14 38.14 -23.15 -16.88
N ILE A 15 37.82 -21.98 -17.43
CA ILE A 15 37.54 -21.75 -18.85
C ILE A 15 38.86 -21.72 -19.66
N PRO A 16 38.87 -22.27 -20.88
CA PRO A 16 39.73 -21.79 -21.95
C PRO A 16 38.90 -21.03 -23.01
N ILE A 17 39.16 -19.73 -23.17
CA ILE A 17 38.76 -18.98 -24.37
C ILE A 17 39.92 -19.10 -25.36
N HIS A 18 39.65 -19.47 -26.60
CA HIS A 18 40.59 -19.21 -27.69
C HIS A 18 39.89 -18.90 -29.00
N SER A 19 40.49 -17.99 -29.76
CA SER A 19 40.00 -17.44 -31.03
C SER A 19 41.01 -17.71 -32.15
N HIS A 20 40.51 -17.90 -33.38
CA HIS A 20 41.11 -17.61 -34.69
C HIS A 20 39.97 -17.82 -35.73
N ALA A 21 39.71 -17.00 -36.76
CA ALA A 21 40.56 -16.36 -37.77
C ALA A 21 41.04 -17.39 -38.85
N ALA A 22 40.89 -17.18 -40.16
CA ALA A 22 40.39 -16.00 -40.88
C ALA A 22 39.91 -16.29 -42.34
N SER A 23 39.60 -15.16 -43.02
CA SER A 23 39.20 -14.94 -44.42
C SER A 23 37.75 -15.36 -44.75
N SER A 24 37.05 -14.76 -45.72
CA SER A 24 37.41 -13.73 -46.74
C SER A 24 36.22 -12.73 -46.94
N SER A 25 36.24 -11.69 -47.79
CA SER A 25 37.15 -11.35 -48.91
C SER A 25 37.47 -9.85 -49.06
N SER A 26 36.92 -9.14 -50.07
CA SER A 26 37.48 -7.90 -50.66
C SER A 26 36.49 -6.72 -50.83
N PHE A 27 37.03 -5.52 -50.55
CA PHE A 27 36.58 -4.14 -50.87
C PHE A 27 36.18 -3.87 -52.35
N PRO A 28 35.68 -2.67 -52.76
CA PRO A 28 35.59 -1.35 -52.07
C PRO A 28 34.16 -0.73 -52.04
N ASN A 29 33.84 0.38 -51.35
CA ASN A 29 34.36 1.77 -51.47
C ASN A 29 34.22 2.60 -50.18
N ARG A 30 34.93 3.75 -50.11
CA ARG A 30 34.87 4.75 -49.01
C ARG A 30 33.97 5.95 -49.32
N LEU A 31 33.57 6.67 -48.27
CA LEU A 31 33.79 8.12 -48.13
C LEU A 31 33.85 8.51 -46.64
N ASP A 32 34.62 9.54 -46.30
CA ASP A 32 35.08 9.82 -44.93
C ASP A 32 34.28 10.91 -44.20
N CYS A 33 34.34 10.94 -42.85
CA CYS A 33 33.93 12.09 -42.02
C CYS A 33 34.72 12.11 -40.70
N SER A 34 35.11 13.29 -40.20
CA SER A 34 36.22 13.43 -39.24
C SER A 34 35.91 14.29 -38.01
N SER A 35 36.41 13.87 -36.83
CA SER A 35 36.88 14.70 -35.67
C SER A 35 35.96 15.73 -34.97
N SER A 36 36.06 16.06 -33.67
CA SER A 36 36.65 15.39 -32.48
C SER A 36 36.37 16.17 -31.16
N SER A 37 35.90 15.49 -30.10
CA SER A 37 36.20 15.64 -28.65
C SER A 37 36.29 17.01 -27.88
N HIS A 38 35.47 17.11 -26.82
CA HIS A 38 35.73 17.62 -25.43
C HIS A 38 35.85 19.13 -25.04
N PHE A 39 34.87 19.60 -24.21
CA PHE A 39 34.92 20.17 -22.82
C PHE A 39 36.00 21.20 -22.35
N PRO A 40 35.80 22.01 -21.24
CA PRO A 40 34.56 22.43 -20.52
C PRO A 40 34.55 23.90 -19.91
N LEU A 41 33.52 24.22 -19.09
CA LEU A 41 33.43 25.19 -17.94
C LEU A 41 33.14 26.72 -18.09
N HIS A 42 32.26 27.18 -17.17
CA HIS A 42 32.17 28.47 -16.42
C HIS A 42 31.45 29.77 -16.93
N LEU A 43 30.36 30.11 -16.20
CA LEU A 43 29.96 31.40 -15.57
C LEU A 43 29.35 32.63 -16.32
N GLU A 44 28.58 33.38 -15.51
CA GLU A 44 28.11 34.80 -15.57
C GLU A 44 27.07 35.27 -16.61
N LEU A 45 25.88 35.59 -16.06
CA LEU A 45 25.13 36.87 -16.15
C LEU A 45 25.24 37.79 -17.38
N SER A 46 24.09 38.22 -17.88
CA SER A 46 23.89 39.54 -18.50
C SER A 46 22.57 40.19 -18.07
N THR A 47 22.60 41.52 -17.86
CA THR A 47 21.53 42.35 -17.27
C THR A 47 21.14 43.46 -18.28
N ILE A 48 20.38 44.49 -17.84
CA ILE A 48 19.94 45.70 -18.60
C ILE A 48 18.64 45.43 -19.40
N SER A 49 17.41 45.82 -19.02
CA SER A 49 16.80 46.99 -18.34
C SER A 49 16.22 48.04 -19.31
N ILE A 50 14.95 48.44 -19.10
CA ILE A 50 14.25 49.51 -19.82
C ILE A 50 13.55 50.44 -18.80
N PHE A 51 13.58 51.75 -19.07
CA PHE A 51 13.09 52.88 -18.26
C PHE A 51 12.57 53.99 -19.22
N PRO A 52 11.91 55.09 -18.78
CA PRO A 52 10.98 55.31 -17.65
C PRO A 52 9.75 56.22 -17.99
N ARG A 53 9.00 56.66 -16.95
CA ARG A 53 8.11 57.87 -16.83
C ARG A 53 6.69 57.89 -17.46
N SER A 54 5.69 58.08 -16.59
CA SER A 54 4.86 59.32 -16.49
C SER A 54 4.13 59.37 -15.12
N SER A 55 3.37 60.43 -14.80
CA SER A 55 3.06 60.78 -13.38
C SER A 55 1.65 61.36 -13.03
N SER A 56 1.02 60.77 -12.00
CA SER A 56 0.03 61.37 -11.05
C SER A 56 -1.38 61.74 -11.58
N PRO A 57 -2.39 62.10 -10.72
CA PRO A 57 -2.45 62.05 -9.24
C PRO A 57 -3.75 61.42 -8.63
N LEU A 58 -3.75 61.25 -7.30
CA LEU A 58 -4.90 61.15 -6.36
C LEU A 58 -6.08 60.19 -6.63
N LYS A 59 -6.20 59.16 -5.78
CA LYS A 59 -7.33 59.02 -4.84
C LYS A 59 -6.97 58.11 -3.67
N GLY A 60 -7.45 58.42 -2.47
CA GLY A 60 -7.19 57.62 -1.27
C GLY A 60 -8.12 56.40 -1.18
N SER A 61 -7.54 55.27 -0.80
CA SER A 61 -8.24 54.09 -0.28
C SER A 61 -7.51 53.63 0.97
N MET A 62 -8.23 53.14 1.98
CA MET A 62 -7.61 52.52 3.14
C MET A 62 -7.02 51.18 2.71
N ASP A 63 -5.70 51.01 2.87
CA ASP A 63 -5.12 49.67 2.91
C ASP A 63 -5.67 48.96 4.14
N ARG A 64 -6.65 48.07 3.92
CA ARG A 64 -6.94 47.02 4.88
C ARG A 64 -5.70 46.14 4.95
N VAL A 65 -4.88 46.36 5.97
CA VAL A 65 -3.92 45.38 6.45
C VAL A 65 -4.75 44.17 6.91
N CYS A 66 -5.02 43.27 5.98
CA CYS A 66 -5.47 41.92 6.28
C CYS A 66 -4.29 41.25 6.99
N ALA A 67 -4.25 41.39 8.31
CA ALA A 67 -3.40 40.56 9.16
C ALA A 67 -3.64 39.11 8.73
N ARG A 68 -2.55 38.40 8.40
CA ARG A 68 -2.61 36.94 8.33
C ARG A 68 -3.09 36.49 9.72
N PRO A 69 -4.11 35.61 9.81
CA PRO A 69 -4.41 34.99 11.10
C PRO A 69 -3.14 34.27 11.56
N ASP A 70 -2.73 34.50 12.80
CA ASP A 70 -1.55 33.86 13.37
C ASP A 70 -1.76 32.34 13.38
N ILE A 71 -0.74 31.62 12.89
CA ILE A 71 -0.87 30.19 12.54
C ILE A 71 -1.02 29.30 13.79
N ASP A 72 -0.69 29.82 14.96
CA ASP A 72 -0.73 29.11 16.24
C ASP A 72 -2.14 29.04 16.88
N ASP A 73 -3.09 29.87 16.43
CA ASP A 73 -4.47 29.90 16.99
C ASP A 73 -5.45 28.93 16.32
N PHE A 74 -4.97 28.02 15.45
CA PHE A 74 -5.80 26.98 14.84
C PHE A 74 -6.06 25.82 15.82
N TYR A 75 -6.88 26.09 16.84
CA TYR A 75 -7.40 25.10 17.77
C TYR A 75 -8.22 24.04 17.02
N TRP A 76 -7.58 22.92 16.67
CA TRP A 76 -8.28 21.69 16.39
C TRP A 76 -9.00 21.24 17.65
N GLU A 77 -10.33 21.39 17.70
CA GLU A 77 -11.14 20.77 18.75
C GLU A 77 -10.80 19.28 18.81
N LYS A 78 -10.28 18.80 19.95
CA LYS A 78 -9.87 17.40 20.09
C LYS A 78 -11.11 16.52 19.89
N ILE A 79 -11.18 15.86 18.74
CA ILE A 79 -12.30 15.01 18.37
C ILE A 79 -12.52 13.96 19.47
N SER A 80 -13.72 13.97 20.06
CA SER A 80 -14.08 13.03 21.09
C SER A 80 -14.18 11.62 20.49
N THR A 81 -13.25 10.76 20.87
CA THR A 81 -13.12 9.39 20.35
C THR A 81 -12.97 8.41 21.52
N PRO A 82 -13.97 8.32 22.43
CA PRO A 82 -13.83 7.68 23.73
C PRO A 82 -13.59 6.16 23.68
N ILE A 83 -13.93 5.46 22.60
CA ILE A 83 -13.59 4.04 22.44
C ILE A 83 -12.17 3.92 21.86
N LEU A 84 -11.86 4.69 20.81
CA LEU A 84 -10.54 4.66 20.16
C LEU A 84 -9.41 5.16 21.08
N ASP A 85 -9.71 6.06 22.03
CA ASP A 85 -8.81 6.48 23.11
C ASP A 85 -8.44 5.32 24.07
N THR A 86 -9.17 4.19 24.06
CA THR A 86 -8.87 2.99 24.87
C THR A 86 -8.19 1.85 24.10
N ILE A 87 -7.96 2.00 22.78
CA ILE A 87 -7.40 0.93 21.93
C ILE A 87 -5.92 1.20 21.67
N GLU A 88 -5.08 0.60 22.51
CA GLU A 88 -3.63 0.57 22.31
C GLU A 88 -3.22 -0.54 21.32
N ASN A 89 -3.97 -1.65 21.27
CA ASN A 89 -3.62 -2.83 20.47
C ASN A 89 -4.87 -3.66 20.06
N PRO A 90 -4.75 -4.61 19.11
CA PRO A 90 -5.89 -5.37 18.59
C PRO A 90 -6.66 -6.23 19.60
N ILE A 91 -6.06 -6.59 20.74
CA ILE A 91 -6.73 -7.44 21.74
C ILE A 91 -7.90 -6.69 22.38
N CYS A 92 -7.79 -5.36 22.55
CA CYS A 92 -8.86 -4.52 23.10
C CYS A 92 -10.19 -4.67 22.34
N LEU A 93 -10.16 -4.89 21.01
CA LEU A 93 -11.38 -5.01 20.20
C LEU A 93 -12.22 -6.23 20.59
N LYS A 94 -11.62 -7.32 21.09
CA LYS A 94 -12.30 -8.60 21.35
C LYS A 94 -13.28 -8.54 22.53
N ASN A 95 -13.17 -7.50 23.36
CA ASN A 95 -14.06 -7.25 24.49
C ASN A 95 -15.22 -6.29 24.14
N LEU A 96 -15.23 -5.69 22.94
CA LEU A 96 -16.23 -4.70 22.53
C LEU A 96 -17.49 -5.38 21.97
N SER A 97 -18.67 -4.90 22.37
CA SER A 97 -19.93 -5.35 21.79
C SER A 97 -20.11 -4.90 20.33
N LEU A 98 -21.06 -5.52 19.62
CA LEU A 98 -21.49 -5.09 18.28
C LEU A 98 -22.04 -3.65 18.21
N LYS A 99 -22.30 -3.00 19.36
CA LYS A 99 -22.65 -1.57 19.42
C LYS A 99 -21.38 -0.71 19.48
N GLU A 100 -20.45 -1.07 20.36
CA GLU A 100 -19.15 -0.38 20.53
C GLU A 100 -18.29 -0.48 19.27
N LEU A 101 -18.26 -1.64 18.60
CA LEU A 101 -17.56 -1.81 17.32
C LEU A 101 -18.10 -0.90 16.20
N LYS A 102 -19.41 -0.57 16.22
CA LYS A 102 -20.01 0.39 15.28
C LYS A 102 -19.66 1.84 15.64
N GLN A 103 -19.60 2.15 16.93
CA GLN A 103 -19.17 3.48 17.39
C GLN A 103 -17.68 3.69 17.09
N LEU A 104 -16.82 2.70 17.33
CA LEU A 104 -15.42 2.67 16.90
C LEU A 104 -15.27 2.90 15.39
N ALA A 105 -16.15 2.32 14.57
CA ALA A 105 -16.18 2.57 13.12
C ALA A 105 -16.58 4.00 12.75
N GLY A 106 -17.27 4.74 13.63
CA GLY A 106 -17.48 6.18 13.51
C GLY A 106 -16.24 6.96 13.93
N GLU A 107 -15.70 6.68 15.11
CA GLU A 107 -14.54 7.36 15.68
C GLU A 107 -13.30 7.25 14.77
N LEU A 108 -13.01 6.06 14.21
CA LEU A 108 -11.93 5.86 13.24
C LEU A 108 -12.11 6.67 11.95
N ARG A 109 -13.35 6.92 11.50
CA ARG A 109 -13.58 7.77 10.32
C ARG A 109 -13.30 9.23 10.62
N LEU A 110 -13.66 9.71 11.81
CA LEU A 110 -13.37 11.08 12.23
C LEU A 110 -11.85 11.28 12.38
N GLU A 111 -11.16 10.34 13.04
CA GLU A 111 -9.70 10.31 13.15
C GLU A 111 -9.02 10.34 11.77
N LEU A 112 -9.37 9.43 10.86
CA LEU A 112 -8.84 9.41 9.50
C LEU A 112 -9.20 10.67 8.70
N SER A 113 -10.36 11.29 8.93
CA SER A 113 -10.73 12.54 8.25
C SER A 113 -9.91 13.72 8.75
N SER A 114 -9.58 13.76 10.05
CA SER A 114 -8.69 14.75 10.65
C SER A 114 -7.25 14.61 10.14
N ILE A 115 -6.70 13.39 10.12
CA ILE A 115 -5.38 13.11 9.55
C ILE A 115 -5.34 13.47 8.06
N MET A 116 -6.42 13.21 7.29
CA MET A 116 -6.51 13.59 5.88
C MET A 116 -6.48 15.12 5.69
N SER A 117 -7.22 15.86 6.53
CA SER A 117 -7.25 17.34 6.49
C SER A 117 -5.90 17.96 6.83
N SER A 118 -5.20 17.42 7.83
CA SER A 118 -3.90 17.94 8.29
C SER A 118 -2.72 17.54 7.40
N THR A 119 -2.69 16.30 6.90
CA THR A 119 -1.55 15.77 6.11
C THR A 119 -1.70 15.92 4.60
N GLN A 120 -2.93 16.17 4.11
CA GLN A 120 -3.28 16.15 2.67
C GLN A 120 -2.98 14.81 1.96
N ILE A 121 -2.75 13.73 2.71
CA ILE A 121 -2.60 12.37 2.17
C ILE A 121 -4.00 11.81 1.84
N PRO A 122 -4.22 11.18 0.68
CA PRO A 122 -5.51 10.56 0.37
C PRO A 122 -5.76 9.32 1.24
N LEU A 123 -6.66 9.44 2.23
CA LEU A 123 -7.02 8.34 3.14
C LEU A 123 -8.33 7.62 2.77
N SER A 124 -8.97 8.01 1.66
CA SER A 124 -10.28 7.51 1.19
C SER A 124 -10.38 5.99 1.11
N ALA A 125 -9.32 5.31 0.66
CA ALA A 125 -9.28 3.85 0.59
C ALA A 125 -9.34 3.18 1.98
N SER A 126 -8.69 3.77 2.98
CA SER A 126 -8.75 3.26 4.36
C SER A 126 -10.05 3.65 5.07
N ILE A 127 -10.63 4.82 4.78
CA ILE A 127 -11.96 5.24 5.26
C ILE A 127 -13.05 4.27 4.77
N ALA A 128 -12.94 3.77 3.53
CA ALA A 128 -13.83 2.73 3.01
C ALA A 128 -13.57 1.34 3.61
N ALA A 129 -12.37 1.08 4.15
CA ALA A 129 -11.96 -0.21 4.72
C ALA A 129 -12.10 -0.30 6.26
N VAL A 130 -12.69 0.69 6.94
CA VAL A 130 -12.79 0.76 8.41
C VAL A 130 -13.46 -0.49 9.02
N GLU A 131 -14.70 -0.83 8.63
CA GLU A 131 -15.40 -2.00 9.16
C GLU A 131 -14.67 -3.32 8.86
N LEU A 132 -14.08 -3.43 7.67
CA LEU A 132 -13.27 -4.59 7.29
C LEU A 132 -12.08 -4.74 8.23
N THR A 133 -11.37 -3.65 8.51
CA THR A 133 -10.19 -3.64 9.38
C THR A 133 -10.55 -3.95 10.83
N ILE A 134 -11.65 -3.38 11.35
CA ILE A 134 -12.20 -3.70 12.67
C ILE A 134 -12.55 -5.19 12.75
N ALA A 135 -13.30 -5.72 11.77
CA ALA A 135 -13.69 -7.12 11.74
C ALA A 135 -12.47 -8.07 11.67
N MET A 136 -11.45 -7.70 10.89
CA MET A 136 -10.20 -8.45 10.79
C MET A 136 -9.46 -8.54 12.14
N HIS A 137 -9.27 -7.42 12.84
CA HIS A 137 -8.61 -7.42 14.16
C HIS A 137 -9.48 -8.03 15.28
N HIS A 138 -10.80 -7.92 15.19
CA HIS A 138 -11.73 -8.55 16.13
C HIS A 138 -11.70 -10.08 16.00
N VAL A 139 -11.80 -10.62 14.78
CA VAL A 139 -11.87 -12.07 14.54
C VAL A 139 -10.50 -12.75 14.71
N PHE A 140 -9.46 -12.24 14.05
CA PHE A 140 -8.13 -12.86 14.07
C PHE A 140 -7.28 -12.39 15.25
N HIS A 141 -6.23 -13.13 15.59
CA HIS A 141 -5.35 -12.88 16.73
C HIS A 141 -3.99 -12.35 16.26
N ALA A 142 -3.99 -11.21 15.57
CA ALA A 142 -2.75 -10.53 15.23
C ALA A 142 -2.01 -10.11 16.52
N PRO A 143 -0.67 -10.26 16.61
CA PRO A 143 0.26 -10.60 15.53
C PRO A 143 0.54 -12.12 15.40
N VAL A 144 -0.13 -13.01 16.14
CA VAL A 144 0.02 -14.47 16.01
C VAL A 144 -0.52 -14.93 14.66
N ASP A 145 -1.81 -14.66 14.42
CA ASP A 145 -2.41 -14.75 13.08
C ASP A 145 -1.81 -13.66 12.17
N LYS A 146 -1.50 -14.02 10.92
CA LYS A 146 -0.82 -13.15 9.96
C LYS A 146 -1.84 -12.51 9.03
N ILE A 147 -2.07 -11.21 9.21
CA ILE A 147 -2.86 -10.39 8.30
C ILE A 147 -1.91 -9.71 7.32
N LEU A 148 -2.06 -10.02 6.03
CA LEU A 148 -1.33 -9.39 4.93
C LEU A 148 -2.29 -8.50 4.15
N TRP A 149 -1.86 -7.29 3.82
CA TRP A 149 -2.65 -6.33 3.07
C TRP A 149 -2.05 -6.11 1.68
N ASP A 150 -2.86 -6.27 0.64
CA ASP A 150 -2.48 -5.97 -0.74
C ASP A 150 -2.81 -4.52 -1.09
N VAL A 151 -1.83 -3.76 -1.60
CA VAL A 151 -1.87 -2.28 -1.71
C VAL A 151 -2.08 -1.58 -0.36
N GLY A 152 -1.06 -0.88 0.13
CA GLY A 152 -1.03 -0.39 1.52
C GLY A 152 -1.95 0.81 1.83
N GLU A 153 -2.57 1.45 0.85
CA GLU A 153 -3.36 2.68 1.04
C GLU A 153 -4.68 2.48 1.80
N GLN A 154 -5.13 1.23 1.93
CA GLN A 154 -6.27 0.85 2.76
C GLN A 154 -5.91 0.58 4.24
N THR A 155 -4.61 0.59 4.60
CA THR A 155 -4.11 0.05 5.89
C THR A 155 -3.99 1.06 7.02
N TYR A 156 -4.43 2.30 6.84
CA TYR A 156 -4.27 3.37 7.84
C TYR A 156 -5.10 3.14 9.11
N ALA A 157 -6.32 2.57 8.98
CA ALA A 157 -7.08 2.04 10.10
C ALA A 157 -6.34 0.89 10.84
N HIS A 158 -5.62 0.02 10.12
CA HIS A 158 -4.84 -1.08 10.70
C HIS A 158 -3.66 -0.51 11.49
N LYS A 159 -2.97 0.51 10.97
CA LYS A 159 -1.90 1.21 11.71
C LYS A 159 -2.41 1.84 13.00
N ILE A 160 -3.55 2.56 12.95
CA ILE A 160 -4.18 3.17 14.12
C ILE A 160 -4.49 2.11 15.19
N LEU A 161 -5.16 1.00 14.80
CA LEU A 161 -5.55 -0.09 15.71
C LEU A 161 -4.38 -0.97 16.19
N THR A 162 -3.16 -0.72 15.72
CA THR A 162 -1.93 -1.46 16.09
C THR A 162 -0.89 -0.52 16.72
N GLY A 163 -1.33 0.35 17.62
CA GLY A 163 -0.49 1.20 18.47
C GLY A 163 0.15 2.41 17.80
N ARG A 164 -0.08 2.65 16.50
CA ARG A 164 0.59 3.71 15.73
C ARG A 164 -0.23 4.99 15.56
N ARG A 165 -1.37 5.13 16.25
CA ARG A 165 -2.29 6.28 16.18
C ARG A 165 -1.58 7.64 16.30
N SER A 166 -0.77 7.82 17.33
CA SER A 166 -0.02 9.06 17.58
C SER A 166 1.01 9.41 16.48
N LEU A 167 1.50 8.40 15.75
CA LEU A 167 2.50 8.57 14.70
C LEU A 167 1.90 8.90 13.33
N MET A 168 0.57 8.83 13.16
CA MET A 168 -0.10 8.99 11.86
C MET A 168 0.17 10.33 11.18
N TYR A 169 0.35 11.41 11.95
CA TYR A 169 0.70 12.74 11.44
C TYR A 169 2.12 12.82 10.85
N THR A 170 2.98 11.84 11.12
CA THR A 170 4.33 11.72 10.54
C THR A 170 4.38 10.92 9.23
N MET A 171 3.24 10.37 8.79
CA MET A 171 3.20 9.41 7.69
C MET A 171 3.76 9.99 6.37
N ARG A 172 4.56 9.19 5.65
CA ARG A 172 5.26 9.57 4.41
C ARG A 172 6.31 10.70 4.59
N GLN A 173 6.57 11.18 5.80
CA GLN A 173 7.63 12.17 6.09
C GLN A 173 8.98 11.50 6.34
N LYS A 174 10.08 12.26 6.22
CA LYS A 174 11.42 11.79 6.58
C LYS A 174 11.47 11.44 8.07
N ASN A 175 11.95 10.23 8.39
CA ASN A 175 11.98 9.65 9.75
C ASN A 175 10.59 9.38 10.38
N GLY A 176 9.50 9.56 9.63
CA GLY A 176 8.14 9.19 10.06
C GLY A 176 7.74 7.78 9.60
N ILE A 177 6.49 7.40 9.88
CA ILE A 177 5.98 6.06 9.50
C ILE A 177 5.75 5.92 7.99
N SER A 178 5.85 4.69 7.49
CA SER A 178 5.65 4.38 6.08
C SER A 178 4.21 4.64 5.62
N GLY A 179 4.05 5.04 4.35
CA GLY A 179 2.74 5.11 3.69
C GLY A 179 2.09 3.74 3.42
N PHE A 180 2.79 2.64 3.67
CA PHE A 180 2.32 1.26 3.50
C PHE A 180 2.74 0.40 4.71
N THR A 181 2.28 -0.85 4.81
CA THR A 181 2.76 -1.77 5.86
C THR A 181 4.25 -2.06 5.71
N SER A 182 4.97 -2.20 6.83
CA SER A 182 6.41 -2.51 6.85
C SER A 182 6.78 -3.40 8.03
N ARG A 183 7.42 -4.54 7.73
CA ARG A 183 7.94 -5.50 8.73
C ARG A 183 9.00 -4.89 9.68
N PHE A 184 9.58 -3.75 9.32
CA PHE A 184 10.53 -3.02 10.17
C PHE A 184 9.87 -1.94 11.03
N GLU A 185 8.59 -1.64 10.79
CA GLU A 185 7.81 -0.63 11.53
C GLU A 185 6.91 -1.27 12.60
N SER A 186 6.41 -2.49 12.38
CA SER A 186 5.47 -3.14 13.30
C SER A 186 5.42 -4.66 13.15
N GLU A 187 5.27 -5.38 14.26
CA GLU A 187 5.04 -6.84 14.27
C GLU A 187 3.69 -7.24 13.63
N TYR A 188 2.73 -6.32 13.60
CA TYR A 188 1.42 -6.50 12.98
C TYR A 188 1.47 -6.41 11.45
N ASP A 189 2.56 -5.88 10.89
CA ASP A 189 2.77 -5.72 9.45
C ASP A 189 3.47 -6.95 8.87
N ALA A 190 2.79 -8.10 8.91
CA ALA A 190 3.36 -9.41 8.56
C ALA A 190 4.05 -9.45 7.18
N PHE A 191 3.58 -8.63 6.22
CA PHE A 191 4.20 -8.43 4.92
C PHE A 191 4.21 -6.96 4.52
N GLY A 192 5.22 -6.54 3.74
CA GLY A 192 5.36 -5.17 3.26
C GLY A 192 4.52 -4.90 2.01
N ALA A 193 3.52 -4.04 2.11
CA ALA A 193 2.69 -3.64 0.98
C ALA A 193 3.37 -2.57 0.11
N GLY A 194 2.96 -2.45 -1.15
CA GLY A 194 3.55 -1.53 -2.12
C GLY A 194 2.87 -1.68 -3.49
N HIS A 195 3.63 -2.15 -4.50
CA HIS A 195 3.15 -2.45 -5.86
C HIS A 195 1.91 -3.36 -5.92
N GLY A 196 1.68 -4.16 -4.86
CA GLY A 196 0.55 -5.06 -4.72
C GLY A 196 0.67 -6.34 -5.55
N CYS A 197 -0.46 -7.02 -5.73
CA CYS A 197 -0.64 -8.29 -6.43
C CYS A 197 0.18 -9.46 -5.85
N ASN A 198 0.76 -9.28 -4.65
CA ASN A 198 1.78 -10.14 -4.07
C ASN A 198 1.37 -10.77 -2.73
N SER A 199 0.27 -10.31 -2.13
CA SER A 199 -0.14 -10.75 -0.79
C SER A 199 -0.52 -12.24 -0.75
N ILE A 200 -1.19 -12.76 -1.79
CA ILE A 200 -1.62 -14.16 -1.86
C ILE A 200 -0.39 -15.08 -1.91
N SER A 201 0.58 -14.82 -2.79
CA SER A 201 1.81 -15.63 -2.88
C SER A 201 2.63 -15.58 -1.60
N ALA A 202 2.73 -14.40 -0.97
CA ALA A 202 3.40 -14.26 0.33
C ALA A 202 2.67 -15.01 1.44
N GLY A 203 1.34 -14.93 1.48
CA GLY A 203 0.49 -15.63 2.44
C GLY A 203 0.54 -17.15 2.27
N LEU A 204 0.54 -17.64 1.03
CA LEU A 204 0.70 -19.06 0.71
C LEU A 204 2.08 -19.58 1.18
N GLY A 205 3.15 -18.81 0.94
CA GLY A 205 4.47 -19.12 1.48
C GLY A 205 4.53 -19.16 3.01
N MET A 206 3.82 -18.26 3.70
CA MET A 206 3.67 -18.29 5.15
C MET A 206 2.82 -19.48 5.64
N ALA A 207 1.78 -19.87 4.89
CA ALA A 207 0.93 -21.00 5.22
C ALA A 207 1.72 -22.33 5.13
N VAL A 208 2.43 -22.56 4.02
CA VAL A 208 3.33 -23.71 3.89
C VAL A 208 4.41 -23.71 4.99
N ALA A 209 5.02 -22.57 5.29
CA ALA A 209 6.03 -22.46 6.34
C ALA A 209 5.49 -22.63 7.78
N ARG A 210 4.19 -22.41 8.00
CA ARG A 210 3.46 -22.75 9.24
C ARG A 210 3.20 -24.25 9.30
N ASP A 211 2.71 -24.82 8.21
CA ASP A 211 2.32 -26.23 8.11
C ASP A 211 3.54 -27.14 8.30
N MET A 212 4.67 -26.81 7.66
CA MET A 212 5.99 -27.46 7.89
C MET A 212 6.51 -27.36 9.33
N LYS A 213 6.01 -26.41 10.14
CA LYS A 213 6.38 -26.23 11.55
C LYS A 213 5.34 -26.81 12.51
N GLY A 214 4.33 -27.53 12.01
CA GLY A 214 3.26 -28.12 12.81
C GLY A 214 2.38 -27.12 13.54
N ARG A 215 2.38 -25.85 13.11
CA ARG A 215 1.64 -24.77 13.79
C ARG A 215 0.26 -24.54 13.17
N ARG A 216 -0.54 -23.62 13.74
CA ARG A 216 -1.98 -23.50 13.45
C ARG A 216 -2.49 -22.06 13.31
N GLU A 217 -1.61 -21.05 13.31
CA GLU A 217 -1.97 -19.65 13.05
C GLU A 217 -2.72 -19.47 11.72
N ARG A 218 -3.68 -18.56 11.69
CA ARG A 218 -4.39 -18.19 10.46
C ARG A 218 -3.50 -17.27 9.64
N ILE A 219 -3.39 -17.57 8.36
CA ILE A 219 -2.82 -16.64 7.37
C ILE A 219 -3.99 -16.09 6.58
N VAL A 220 -4.09 -14.76 6.50
CA VAL A 220 -5.19 -14.06 5.87
C VAL A 220 -4.65 -12.96 4.97
N THR A 221 -5.10 -12.91 3.72
CA THR A 221 -4.67 -11.91 2.73
C THR A 221 -5.86 -11.06 2.30
N VAL A 222 -5.75 -9.75 2.45
CA VAL A 222 -6.79 -8.79 2.04
C VAL A 222 -6.40 -8.16 0.72
N ILE A 223 -7.07 -8.58 -0.37
CA ILE A 223 -6.79 -8.14 -1.75
C ILE A 223 -7.78 -7.07 -2.21
N SER A 224 -7.35 -6.22 -3.15
CA SER A 224 -8.23 -5.24 -3.80
C SER A 224 -8.81 -5.79 -5.11
N ASN A 225 -10.02 -5.38 -5.47
CA ASN A 225 -10.56 -5.55 -6.83
C ASN A 225 -9.66 -4.98 -7.95
N LEU A 226 -8.78 -4.01 -7.65
CA LEU A 226 -7.78 -3.53 -8.61
C LEU A 226 -6.66 -4.57 -8.81
N THR A 227 -6.22 -5.24 -7.73
CA THR A 227 -5.18 -6.28 -7.82
C THR A 227 -5.65 -7.54 -8.55
N THR A 228 -6.96 -7.83 -8.59
CA THR A 228 -7.52 -8.92 -9.41
C THR A 228 -7.52 -8.65 -10.92
N MET A 229 -6.88 -7.57 -11.38
CA MET A 229 -6.53 -7.35 -12.79
C MET A 229 -5.18 -7.98 -13.20
N ALA A 230 -4.30 -8.30 -12.25
CA ALA A 230 -2.97 -8.82 -12.54
C ALA A 230 -2.95 -10.35 -12.64
N GLY A 231 -2.23 -10.89 -13.63
CA GLY A 231 -2.03 -12.35 -13.80
C GLY A 231 -1.47 -13.03 -12.56
N GLN A 232 -0.55 -12.36 -11.85
CA GLN A 232 0.07 -12.82 -10.60
C GLN A 232 -0.94 -13.22 -9.52
N VAL A 233 -2.11 -12.56 -9.45
CA VAL A 233 -3.16 -12.91 -8.48
C VAL A 233 -3.85 -14.22 -8.87
N TYR A 234 -4.03 -14.50 -10.16
CA TYR A 234 -4.57 -15.77 -10.64
C TYR A 234 -3.57 -16.92 -10.53
N GLU A 235 -2.29 -16.67 -10.83
CA GLU A 235 -1.19 -17.60 -10.57
C GLU A 235 -1.13 -17.99 -9.08
N ALA A 236 -1.21 -17.00 -8.19
CA ALA A 236 -1.20 -17.21 -6.74
C ALA A 236 -2.42 -17.99 -6.24
N MET A 237 -3.62 -17.68 -6.72
CA MET A 237 -4.84 -18.43 -6.38
C MET A 237 -4.82 -19.85 -6.93
N SER A 238 -4.30 -20.06 -8.14
CA SER A 238 -4.12 -21.39 -8.75
C SER A 238 -3.16 -22.25 -7.93
N ASN A 239 -2.01 -21.69 -7.54
CA ASN A 239 -1.04 -22.38 -6.70
C ASN A 239 -1.59 -22.65 -5.28
N ALA A 240 -2.38 -21.74 -4.71
CA ALA A 240 -3.05 -21.97 -3.43
C ALA A 240 -4.05 -23.13 -3.50
N GLY A 241 -4.83 -23.22 -4.58
CA GLY A 241 -5.75 -24.33 -4.82
C GLY A 241 -5.06 -25.67 -5.14
N TYR A 242 -3.83 -25.63 -5.67
CA TYR A 242 -3.01 -26.83 -5.90
C TYR A 242 -2.37 -27.37 -4.60
N LEU A 243 -1.94 -26.49 -3.70
CA LEU A 243 -1.27 -26.89 -2.45
C LEU A 243 -2.24 -27.19 -1.29
N ASP A 244 -3.48 -26.72 -1.35
CA ASP A 244 -4.55 -26.89 -0.33
C ASP A 244 -4.15 -26.46 1.11
N SER A 245 -3.08 -25.66 1.25
CA SER A 245 -2.67 -25.06 2.52
C SER A 245 -3.72 -24.07 3.02
N ASN A 246 -4.10 -24.19 4.30
CA ASN A 246 -5.15 -23.37 4.93
C ASN A 246 -4.77 -21.87 4.90
N LEU A 247 -5.39 -21.12 3.98
CA LEU A 247 -5.18 -19.71 3.68
C LEU A 247 -6.54 -19.04 3.44
N VAL A 248 -6.79 -17.89 4.06
CA VAL A 248 -8.02 -17.13 3.85
C VAL A 248 -7.72 -15.93 2.95
N VAL A 249 -8.44 -15.80 1.83
CA VAL A 249 -8.34 -14.66 0.92
C VAL A 249 -9.62 -13.82 1.00
N VAL A 250 -9.47 -12.52 1.29
CA VAL A 250 -10.58 -11.57 1.45
C VAL A 250 -10.52 -10.52 0.34
N LEU A 251 -11.51 -10.54 -0.56
CA LEU A 251 -11.62 -9.55 -1.64
C LEU A 251 -12.35 -8.29 -1.16
N ASN A 252 -11.60 -7.19 -1.01
CA ASN A 252 -12.13 -5.84 -0.84
C ASN A 252 -12.54 -5.26 -2.20
N ASP A 253 -13.77 -5.57 -2.65
CA ASP A 253 -14.38 -4.95 -3.84
C ASP A 253 -15.02 -3.60 -3.50
N SER A 254 -14.18 -2.56 -3.42
CA SER A 254 -14.58 -1.19 -3.10
C SER A 254 -15.42 -0.51 -4.20
N ARG A 255 -15.51 -1.09 -5.40
CA ARG A 255 -16.12 -0.53 -6.63
C ARG A 255 -15.65 0.88 -7.06
N HIS A 256 -14.62 1.44 -6.43
CA HIS A 256 -14.05 2.73 -6.82
C HIS A 256 -13.22 2.58 -8.10
N SER A 257 -13.85 2.89 -9.24
CA SER A 257 -13.11 3.17 -10.48
C SER A 257 -12.19 4.37 -10.24
N LEU A 258 -10.92 4.26 -10.68
CA LEU A 258 -10.00 5.40 -10.74
C LEU A 258 -10.38 6.41 -11.83
N LEU A 259 -11.37 6.08 -12.67
CA LEU A 259 -11.95 6.95 -13.70
C LEU A 259 -13.49 6.92 -13.62
N PRO A 260 -14.11 7.76 -12.78
CA PRO A 260 -15.49 8.16 -12.97
C PRO A 260 -15.54 9.27 -14.03
N LYS A 261 -15.65 8.91 -15.32
CA LYS A 261 -16.03 9.92 -16.33
C LYS A 261 -17.45 10.39 -16.06
N VAL A 262 -17.69 11.69 -16.22
CA VAL A 262 -18.97 12.34 -15.90
C VAL A 262 -20.10 11.86 -16.83
N ASP A 263 -19.76 11.37 -18.03
CA ASP A 263 -20.72 10.99 -19.08
C ASP A 263 -21.09 9.48 -19.11
N GLU A 264 -20.48 8.63 -18.27
CA GLU A 264 -20.70 7.18 -18.32
C GLU A 264 -21.76 6.69 -17.31
N GLY A 265 -22.63 5.77 -17.76
CA GLY A 265 -23.90 5.44 -17.11
C GLY A 265 -23.83 4.52 -15.87
N PRO A 266 -24.69 3.49 -15.76
CA PRO A 266 -24.94 2.79 -14.49
C PRO A 266 -23.74 1.96 -13.99
N LYS A 267 -22.90 2.59 -13.15
CA LYS A 267 -21.79 2.05 -12.33
C LYS A 267 -21.47 0.56 -12.57
N THR A 268 -20.74 0.30 -13.64
CA THR A 268 -20.28 -1.03 -14.02
C THR A 268 -19.23 -1.55 -13.03
N SER A 269 -19.24 -2.86 -12.79
CA SER A 269 -18.18 -3.56 -12.07
C SER A 269 -16.88 -3.51 -12.87
N ILE A 270 -15.78 -3.08 -12.24
CA ILE A 270 -14.48 -2.80 -12.88
C ILE A 270 -13.96 -4.01 -13.68
N ASN A 271 -14.25 -5.24 -13.25
CA ASN A 271 -13.86 -6.45 -13.96
C ASN A 271 -14.89 -7.58 -13.88
N ALA A 272 -14.68 -8.61 -14.70
CA ALA A 272 -15.58 -9.76 -14.80
C ALA A 272 -15.76 -10.49 -13.46
N LEU A 273 -14.69 -10.61 -12.65
CA LEU A 273 -14.70 -11.28 -11.35
C LEU A 273 -15.55 -10.52 -10.32
N SER A 274 -15.38 -9.19 -10.22
CA SER A 274 -16.28 -8.32 -9.45
C SER A 274 -17.73 -8.48 -9.90
N SER A 275 -17.98 -8.58 -11.21
CA SER A 275 -19.31 -8.77 -11.77
C SER A 275 -19.97 -10.10 -11.36
N THR A 276 -19.21 -11.21 -11.38
CA THR A 276 -19.73 -12.56 -11.09
C THR A 276 -19.89 -12.78 -9.59
N LEU A 277 -18.94 -12.32 -8.77
CA LEU A 277 -19.05 -12.37 -7.32
C LEU A 277 -20.18 -11.47 -6.80
N SER A 278 -20.38 -10.28 -7.39
CA SER A 278 -21.54 -9.43 -7.10
C SER A 278 -22.87 -10.12 -7.42
N LYS A 279 -22.96 -10.84 -8.55
CA LYS A 279 -24.16 -11.63 -8.92
C LYS A 279 -24.37 -12.81 -7.96
N LEU A 280 -23.31 -13.51 -7.56
CA LEU A 280 -23.36 -14.62 -6.62
C LEU A 280 -23.85 -14.17 -5.23
N GLN A 281 -23.24 -13.12 -4.67
CA GLN A 281 -23.57 -12.57 -3.34
C GLN A 281 -24.97 -11.94 -3.27
N SER A 282 -25.46 -11.40 -4.40
CA SER A 282 -26.84 -10.88 -4.49
C SER A 282 -27.90 -11.97 -4.75
N SER A 283 -27.50 -13.19 -5.11
CA SER A 283 -28.42 -14.28 -5.46
C SER A 283 -29.29 -14.73 -4.27
N LYS A 284 -30.56 -15.02 -4.54
CA LYS A 284 -31.51 -15.57 -3.57
C LYS A 284 -31.04 -16.89 -2.91
N PRO A 285 -30.50 -17.90 -3.63
CA PRO A 285 -30.03 -19.14 -3.00
C PRO A 285 -28.84 -18.91 -2.05
N PHE A 286 -27.81 -18.15 -2.46
CA PHE A 286 -26.66 -17.86 -1.60
C PHE A 286 -27.08 -17.13 -0.32
N ARG A 287 -27.99 -16.15 -0.43
CA ARG A 287 -28.55 -15.45 0.73
C ARG A 287 -29.31 -16.39 1.67
N ARG A 288 -30.18 -17.26 1.15
CA ARG A 288 -30.91 -18.26 1.97
C ARG A 288 -29.96 -19.21 2.70
N PHE A 289 -28.97 -19.76 1.99
CA PHE A 289 -27.95 -20.62 2.59
C PHE A 289 -27.16 -19.88 3.69
N ARG A 290 -26.74 -18.64 3.44
CA ARG A 290 -26.01 -17.82 4.40
C ARG A 290 -26.82 -17.47 5.65
N GLU A 291 -28.12 -17.22 5.54
CA GLU A 291 -28.95 -16.98 6.74
C GLU A 291 -29.22 -18.29 7.51
N ALA A 292 -29.41 -19.41 6.82
CA ALA A 292 -29.52 -20.72 7.48
C ALA A 292 -28.23 -21.14 8.20
N ALA A 293 -27.05 -20.80 7.66
CA ALA A 293 -25.75 -21.07 8.27
C ALA A 293 -25.35 -20.11 9.42
N LYS A 294 -26.29 -19.28 9.91
CA LYS A 294 -26.15 -18.46 11.14
C LYS A 294 -27.06 -18.93 12.28
N ALA A 295 -27.96 -19.87 12.01
CA ALA A 295 -28.95 -20.39 12.95
C ALA A 295 -28.44 -21.69 13.60
#